data_AF-A0A8S3T1J7-F1
#
_entry.id   AF-A0A8S3T1J7-F1
#
_cell.length_a   1.000
_cell.length_b   1.000
_cell.length_c   1.000
_cell.angle_alpha   90.00
_cell.angle_beta   90.00
_cell.angle_gamma   90.00
#
_symmetry.space_group_name_H-M   'P 1'
#
loop_
_entity.id
_entity.type
_entity.pdbx_description
1 polymer ?
#
loop_
_entity_poly.entity_id
_entity_poly.type
_entity_poly.pdbx_seq_one_letter_code
_entity_poly.pdbx_strand_id
1 'polypeptide(L)'
;MLKSLVGSTMPLFPDLPIDFIQNLNPNCCAIPAVKVFEQLLLLNKSYSEKYKPELHQFAKHIYGFLDGATIDKKLIESMKNSSIVWTGNGFCQPQKIYLNRSNDDIHLEPYLYELPGEFVYMQDFFNRLGCKLCQSPELLLDVQEQIKQHHVQIRTEMSIEEIYDII
;
A
#
# COMPACT_ATOMS: atom_id res chain seq x y z
N MET A 1 38.26 22.33 -25.93
CA MET A 1 37.42 21.25 -26.48
C MET A 1 37.58 20.03 -25.57
N LEU A 2 36.78 19.94 -24.50
CA LEU A 2 36.82 18.84 -23.54
C LEU A 2 35.43 18.18 -23.53
N LYS A 3 35.43 16.90 -23.88
CA LYS A 3 34.24 16.06 -24.04
C LYS A 3 33.59 15.79 -22.69
N SER A 4 32.27 15.82 -22.68
CA SER A 4 31.40 15.49 -21.56
C SER A 4 31.64 14.06 -21.06
N LEU A 5 31.85 13.91 -19.76
CA LEU A 5 31.50 12.68 -19.06
C LEU A 5 30.80 13.09 -17.77
N VAL A 6 29.52 13.44 -17.92
CA VAL A 6 28.62 13.69 -16.80
C VAL A 6 28.37 12.33 -16.14
N GLY A 7 29.17 12.01 -15.13
CA GLY A 7 28.76 11.06 -14.11
C GLY A 7 27.65 11.69 -13.30
N SER A 8 26.41 11.58 -13.77
CA SER A 8 25.25 11.85 -12.93
C SER A 8 25.19 10.76 -11.87
N THR A 9 25.77 11.05 -10.72
CA THR A 9 25.54 10.34 -9.47
C THR A 9 24.04 10.38 -9.20
N MET A 10 23.39 9.22 -9.38
CA MET A 10 21.99 9.01 -9.02
C MET A 10 21.86 9.14 -7.49
N PRO A 11 21.18 10.16 -6.96
CA PRO A 11 20.90 10.19 -5.54
C PRO A 11 19.73 9.24 -5.29
N LEU A 12 20.01 8.13 -4.60
CA LEU A 12 19.00 7.27 -3.99
C LEU A 12 18.46 7.98 -2.74
N PHE A 13 17.68 9.04 -2.99
CA PHE A 13 16.77 9.77 -2.09
C PHE A 13 17.37 10.37 -0.81
N PRO A 14 17.37 11.72 -0.74
CA PRO A 14 16.80 12.38 0.43
C PRO A 14 15.85 13.48 -0.02
N ASP A 15 14.67 13.53 0.59
CA ASP A 15 13.57 14.47 0.35
C ASP A 15 12.85 14.25 -0.98
N LEU A 16 11.69 13.56 -0.96
CA LEU A 16 10.81 13.41 -2.12
C LEU A 16 10.35 14.81 -2.60
N PRO A 17 10.81 15.29 -3.76
CA PRO A 17 10.26 16.49 -4.36
C PRO A 17 9.17 16.06 -5.33
N ILE A 18 8.11 16.84 -5.36
CA ILE A 18 7.01 16.76 -6.35
C ILE A 18 7.54 16.69 -7.80
N ASP A 19 8.77 17.13 -8.04
CA ASP A 19 9.52 17.00 -9.31
C ASP A 19 9.73 15.55 -9.78
N PHE A 20 9.66 14.54 -8.89
CA PHE A 20 9.71 13.13 -9.29
C PHE A 20 8.45 12.72 -10.06
N ILE A 21 7.30 13.33 -9.76
CA ILE A 21 6.02 13.08 -10.43
C ILE A 21 6.09 13.55 -11.90
N GLN A 22 6.81 14.64 -12.18
CA GLN A 22 7.01 15.16 -13.53
C GLN A 22 8.04 14.34 -14.34
N ASN A 23 8.91 13.59 -13.67
CA ASN A 23 9.94 12.76 -14.31
C ASN A 23 9.48 11.32 -14.59
N LEU A 24 8.27 10.93 -14.16
CA LEU A 24 7.60 9.73 -14.63
C LEU A 24 7.12 9.96 -16.06
N ASN A 25 8.04 9.97 -17.02
CA ASN A 25 7.68 10.00 -18.42
C ASN A 25 7.06 8.65 -18.79
N PRO A 26 5.74 8.56 -19.07
CA PRO A 26 5.09 7.31 -19.45
C PRO A 26 5.59 6.77 -20.79
N ASN A 27 6.41 7.53 -21.53
CA ASN A 27 7.04 7.10 -22.79
C ASN A 27 8.35 6.29 -22.60
N CYS A 28 8.76 5.99 -21.37
CA CYS A 28 9.89 5.07 -21.14
C CYS A 28 9.43 3.61 -21.34
N CYS A 29 9.42 3.14 -22.59
CA CYS A 29 9.04 1.80 -23.04
C CYS A 29 9.84 0.60 -22.45
N ALA A 30 10.48 0.70 -21.29
CA ALA A 30 11.22 -0.41 -20.69
C ALA A 30 11.43 -0.29 -19.17
N ILE A 31 10.53 0.32 -18.39
CA ILE A 31 10.67 0.29 -16.93
C ILE A 31 10.24 -1.09 -16.42
N PRO A 32 11.11 -1.88 -15.77
CA PRO A 32 10.71 -3.18 -15.23
C PRO A 32 9.67 -3.02 -14.11
N ALA A 33 8.65 -3.88 -14.08
CA ALA A 33 7.60 -3.84 -13.04
C ALA A 33 8.16 -3.88 -11.61
N VAL A 34 9.33 -4.52 -11.42
CA VAL A 34 10.05 -4.57 -10.14
C VAL A 34 10.44 -3.17 -9.65
N LYS A 35 10.90 -2.28 -10.55
CA LYS A 35 11.29 -0.91 -10.19
C LYS A 35 10.09 -0.06 -9.82
N VAL A 36 8.97 -0.25 -10.52
CA VAL A 36 7.70 0.42 -10.19
C VAL A 36 7.18 -0.04 -8.83
N PHE A 37 7.31 -1.32 -8.52
CA PHE A 37 6.99 -1.85 -7.19
C PHE A 37 7.89 -1.27 -6.08
N GLU A 38 9.20 -1.19 -6.28
CA GLU A 38 10.12 -0.55 -5.33
C GLU A 38 9.72 0.90 -5.01
N GLN A 39 9.26 1.65 -6.03
CA GLN A 39 8.77 3.02 -5.84
C GLN A 39 7.52 3.07 -4.95
N LEU A 40 6.58 2.16 -5.16
CA LEU A 40 5.37 2.06 -4.34
C LEU A 40 5.71 1.76 -2.87
N LEU A 41 6.72 0.92 -2.61
CA LEU A 41 7.21 0.66 -1.26
C LEU A 41 7.85 1.90 -0.61
N LEU A 42 8.62 2.67 -1.38
CA LEU A 42 9.23 3.92 -0.90
C LEU A 42 8.17 4.97 -0.56
N LEU A 43 7.11 5.07 -1.37
CA LEU A 43 5.99 5.96 -1.07
C LEU A 43 5.30 5.61 0.23
N ASN A 44 5.02 4.32 0.46
CA ASN A 44 4.40 3.90 1.70
C ASN A 44 5.27 4.27 2.92
N LYS A 45 6.60 4.12 2.82
CA LYS A 45 7.53 4.49 3.91
C LYS A 45 7.62 6.00 4.16
N SER A 46 7.38 6.82 3.14
CA SER A 46 7.47 8.28 3.20
C SER A 46 6.10 8.96 3.31
N TYR A 47 5.07 8.18 3.64
CA TYR A 47 3.70 8.67 3.74
C TYR A 47 3.58 9.88 4.68
N SER A 48 2.90 10.92 4.18
CA SER A 48 2.54 12.10 4.96
C SER A 48 1.20 12.61 4.48
N GLU A 49 0.31 12.95 5.42
CA GLU A 49 -1.02 13.52 5.15
C GLU A 49 -0.96 14.76 4.24
N LYS A 50 0.14 15.52 4.30
CA LYS A 50 0.36 16.71 3.47
C LYS A 50 0.35 16.41 1.97
N TYR A 51 0.79 15.22 1.56
CA TYR A 51 0.93 14.83 0.15
C TYR A 51 -0.10 13.81 -0.31
N LYS A 52 -1.18 13.65 0.47
CA LYS A 52 -2.27 12.72 0.19
C LYS A 52 -2.85 12.82 -1.24
N PRO A 53 -3.15 14.02 -1.80
CA PRO A 53 -3.70 14.09 -3.15
C PRO A 53 -2.69 13.67 -4.23
N GLU A 54 -1.40 13.99 -4.05
CA GLU A 54 -0.33 13.58 -4.96
C GLU A 54 -0.08 12.07 -4.89
N LEU A 55 -0.08 11.50 -3.68
CA LEU A 55 0.09 10.06 -3.45
C LEU A 55 -1.06 9.26 -4.07
N HIS A 56 -2.29 9.75 -3.97
CA HIS A 56 -3.45 9.14 -4.63
C HIS A 56 -3.28 9.12 -6.15
N GLN A 57 -2.90 10.26 -6.77
CA GLN A 57 -2.67 10.31 -8.23
C GLN A 57 -1.54 9.37 -8.65
N PHE A 58 -0.48 9.29 -7.86
CA PHE A 58 0.64 8.41 -8.14
C PHE A 58 0.25 6.93 -8.03
N ALA A 59 -0.48 6.54 -6.98
CA ALA A 59 -0.99 5.19 -6.81
C ALA A 59 -1.82 4.77 -8.04
N LYS A 60 -2.68 5.66 -8.54
CA LYS A 60 -3.46 5.42 -9.76
C LYS A 60 -2.59 5.16 -10.98
N HIS A 61 -1.55 5.96 -11.21
CA HIS A 61 -0.63 5.74 -12.32
C HIS A 61 0.15 4.43 -12.20
N ILE A 62 0.64 4.12 -11.00
CA ILE A 62 1.38 2.88 -10.73
C ILE A 62 0.49 1.66 -10.95
N TYR A 63 -0.72 1.65 -10.39
CA TYR A 63 -1.62 0.51 -10.58
C TYR A 63 -1.96 0.33 -12.04
N GLY A 64 -2.24 1.41 -12.78
CA GLY A 64 -2.48 1.34 -14.22
C GLY A 64 -1.31 0.73 -15.00
N PHE A 65 -0.08 1.07 -14.64
CA PHE A 65 1.11 0.47 -15.23
C PHE A 65 1.25 -1.02 -14.88
N LEU A 66 1.05 -1.37 -13.60
CA LEU A 66 1.19 -2.74 -13.11
C LEU A 66 0.10 -3.67 -13.65
N ASP A 67 -1.11 -3.18 -13.87
CA ASP A 67 -2.21 -3.97 -14.43
C ASP A 67 -1.93 -4.37 -15.90
N GLY A 68 -1.32 -3.47 -16.68
CA GLY A 68 -0.94 -3.72 -18.07
C GLY A 68 0.41 -4.43 -18.26
N ALA A 69 1.24 -4.53 -17.22
CA ALA A 69 2.57 -5.13 -17.30
C ALA A 69 2.54 -6.66 -17.10
N THR A 70 3.47 -7.37 -17.76
CA THR A 70 3.72 -8.79 -17.47
C THR A 70 4.46 -8.90 -16.13
N ILE A 71 3.76 -9.33 -15.09
CA ILE A 71 4.33 -9.48 -13.74
C ILE A 71 4.65 -10.95 -13.46
N ASP A 72 5.89 -11.21 -13.06
CA ASP A 72 6.31 -12.55 -12.62
C ASP A 72 5.64 -12.95 -11.30
N LYS A 73 5.37 -14.25 -11.13
CA LYS A 73 4.76 -14.80 -9.90
C LYS A 73 5.50 -14.39 -8.63
N LYS A 74 6.84 -14.33 -8.66
CA LYS A 74 7.66 -13.91 -7.51
C LYS A 74 7.36 -12.46 -7.08
N LEU A 75 7.11 -11.58 -8.05
CA LEU A 75 6.79 -10.19 -7.77
C LEU A 75 5.37 -10.06 -7.21
N ILE A 76 4.40 -10.83 -7.72
CA ILE A 76 3.05 -10.93 -7.14
C ILE A 76 3.10 -11.37 -5.68
N GLU A 77 3.90 -12.40 -5.35
CA GLU A 77 4.07 -12.84 -3.95
C GLU A 77 4.71 -11.75 -3.07
N SER A 78 5.62 -10.94 -3.62
CA SER A 78 6.19 -9.81 -2.88
C SER A 78 5.16 -8.70 -2.65
N MET A 79 4.32 -8.42 -3.66
CA MET A 79 3.23 -7.46 -3.60
C MET A 79 2.16 -7.86 -2.58
N LYS A 80 1.78 -9.15 -2.56
CA LYS A 80 0.85 -9.74 -1.58
C LYS A 80 1.26 -9.48 -0.14
N ASN A 81 2.55 -9.52 0.16
CA ASN A 81 3.03 -9.39 1.54
C ASN A 81 3.39 -7.95 1.93
N SER A 82 3.22 -7.00 1.02
CA SER A 82 3.63 -5.61 1.22
C SER A 82 2.42 -4.69 1.37
N SER A 83 2.55 -3.64 2.18
CA SER A 83 1.52 -2.60 2.30
C SER A 83 1.57 -1.69 1.07
N ILE A 84 0.75 -2.02 0.06
CA ILE A 84 0.79 -1.37 -1.25
C ILE A 84 -0.57 -0.93 -1.77
N VAL A 85 -1.68 -1.32 -1.15
CA VAL A 85 -3.02 -0.94 -1.61
C VAL A 85 -3.44 0.33 -0.89
N TRP A 86 -3.77 1.36 -1.66
CA TRP A 86 -4.25 2.64 -1.15
C TRP A 86 -5.64 2.50 -0.52
N THR A 87 -5.80 3.03 0.69
CA THR A 87 -7.08 3.02 1.45
C THR A 87 -7.72 4.40 1.57
N GLY A 88 -7.12 5.44 0.98
CA GLY A 88 -7.49 6.83 1.23
C GLY A 88 -6.68 7.49 2.34
N ASN A 89 -6.32 6.75 3.39
CA ASN A 89 -5.58 7.26 4.55
C ASN A 89 -4.17 6.66 4.68
N GLY A 90 -3.67 6.02 3.61
CA GLY A 90 -2.38 5.35 3.60
C GLY A 90 -2.41 4.10 2.72
N PHE A 91 -1.49 3.18 3.01
CA PHE A 91 -1.39 1.91 2.30
C PHE A 91 -1.49 0.74 3.27
N CYS A 92 -2.17 -0.33 2.85
CA CYS A 92 -2.22 -1.58 3.58
C CYS A 92 -1.94 -2.78 2.68
N GLN A 93 -1.81 -3.95 3.30
CA GLN A 93 -1.63 -5.20 2.58
C GLN A 93 -2.93 -5.59 1.84
N PRO A 94 -2.84 -6.25 0.67
CA PRO A 94 -4.02 -6.68 -0.09
C PRO A 94 -5.04 -7.50 0.72
N GLN A 95 -4.59 -8.36 1.64
CA GLN A 95 -5.46 -9.22 2.44
C GLN A 95 -6.38 -8.44 3.40
N LYS A 96 -6.07 -7.17 3.67
CA LYS A 96 -6.89 -6.25 4.48
C LYS A 96 -7.88 -5.45 3.64
N ILE A 97 -8.02 -5.75 2.35
CA ILE A 97 -8.95 -5.07 1.44
C ILE A 97 -10.03 -6.04 0.99
N TYR A 98 -11.28 -5.60 0.99
CA TYR A 98 -12.38 -6.27 0.28
C TYR A 98 -12.85 -5.45 -0.93
N LEU A 99 -13.19 -6.14 -2.03
CA LEU A 99 -13.42 -5.53 -3.34
C LEU A 99 -14.88 -5.16 -3.61
N ASN A 100 -15.81 -5.99 -3.15
CA ASN A 100 -17.24 -5.83 -3.40
C ASN A 100 -17.96 -5.53 -2.10
N ARG A 101 -18.57 -4.35 -2.04
CA ARG A 101 -19.41 -3.94 -0.91
C ARG A 101 -20.81 -4.55 -1.01
N SER A 102 -21.28 -5.12 0.09
CA SER A 102 -22.67 -5.50 0.34
C SER A 102 -23.34 -4.53 1.31
N ASN A 103 -24.68 -4.50 1.32
CA ASN A 103 -25.44 -3.70 2.28
C ASN A 103 -25.30 -4.19 3.73
N ASP A 104 -24.95 -5.46 3.92
CA ASP A 104 -24.78 -6.08 5.23
C ASP A 104 -23.34 -5.99 5.76
N ASP A 105 -22.44 -5.33 5.02
CA ASP A 105 -21.03 -5.19 5.39
C ASP A 105 -20.84 -4.26 6.60
N ILE A 106 -19.86 -4.60 7.43
CA ILE A 106 -19.56 -3.86 8.67
C ILE A 106 -18.32 -3.00 8.45
N HIS A 107 -18.29 -1.80 9.02
CA HIS A 107 -17.09 -0.97 9.05
C HIS A 107 -16.09 -1.51 10.09
N LEU A 108 -14.94 -2.00 9.60
CA LEU A 108 -13.95 -2.74 10.39
C LEU A 108 -12.56 -2.11 10.35
N GLU A 109 -12.44 -0.85 9.95
CA GLU A 109 -11.18 -0.12 10.01
C GLU A 109 -10.69 -0.02 11.48
N PRO A 110 -9.38 -0.19 11.75
CA PRO A 110 -8.26 -0.30 10.80
C PRO A 110 -7.89 -1.75 10.39
N TYR A 111 -8.73 -2.74 10.70
CA TYR A 111 -8.43 -4.17 10.49
C TYR A 111 -8.79 -4.66 9.07
N LEU A 112 -9.87 -4.11 8.50
CA LEU A 112 -10.33 -4.42 7.14
C LEU A 112 -10.92 -3.16 6.49
N TYR A 113 -10.51 -2.88 5.25
CA TYR A 113 -10.88 -1.70 4.48
C TYR A 113 -11.61 -2.08 3.20
N GLU A 114 -12.52 -1.22 2.77
CA GLU A 114 -13.13 -1.28 1.44
C GLU A 114 -12.13 -0.79 0.39
N LEU A 115 -12.11 -1.39 -0.80
CA LEU A 115 -11.39 -0.82 -1.92
C LEU A 115 -11.97 0.56 -2.25
N PRO A 116 -11.16 1.64 -2.29
CA PRO A 116 -11.67 2.95 -2.65
C PRO A 116 -12.37 2.95 -4.02
N GLY A 117 -13.50 3.66 -4.11
CA GLY A 117 -14.40 3.63 -5.25
C GLY A 117 -13.73 3.98 -6.59
N GLU A 118 -12.68 4.80 -6.55
CA GLU A 118 -11.86 5.14 -7.71
C GLU A 118 -11.13 3.95 -8.33
N PHE A 119 -10.91 2.84 -7.60
CA PHE A 119 -10.14 1.68 -8.06
C PHE A 119 -11.01 0.48 -8.41
N VAL A 120 -12.34 0.62 -8.33
CA VAL A 120 -13.30 -0.45 -8.64
C VAL A 120 -13.14 -0.97 -10.08
N TYR A 121 -12.73 -0.13 -11.02
CA TYR A 121 -12.46 -0.57 -12.40
C TYR A 121 -11.24 -1.51 -12.52
N MET A 122 -10.43 -1.64 -11.48
CA MET A 122 -9.23 -2.48 -11.40
C MET A 122 -9.41 -3.68 -10.46
N GLN A 123 -10.65 -4.07 -10.12
CA GLN A 123 -10.91 -5.16 -9.18
C GLN A 123 -10.16 -6.45 -9.53
N ASP A 124 -10.07 -6.82 -10.80
CA ASP A 124 -9.35 -8.01 -11.25
C ASP A 124 -7.85 -7.96 -10.89
N PHE A 125 -7.22 -6.79 -11.02
CA PHE A 125 -5.83 -6.59 -10.61
C PHE A 125 -5.67 -6.82 -9.11
N PHE A 126 -6.52 -6.19 -8.29
CA PHE A 126 -6.45 -6.32 -6.84
C PHE A 126 -6.80 -7.74 -6.36
N ASN A 127 -7.71 -8.43 -7.04
CA ASN A 127 -7.99 -9.83 -6.78
C ASN A 127 -6.76 -10.72 -7.06
N ARG A 128 -6.01 -10.48 -8.15
CA ARG A 128 -4.73 -11.17 -8.41
C ARG A 128 -3.68 -10.91 -7.33
N LEU A 129 -3.70 -9.71 -6.73
CA LEU A 129 -2.85 -9.35 -5.59
C LEU A 129 -3.32 -9.95 -4.26
N GLY A 130 -4.43 -10.67 -4.20
CA GLY A 130 -4.91 -11.36 -3.01
C GLY A 130 -5.88 -10.55 -2.13
N CYS A 131 -6.47 -9.48 -2.65
CA CYS A 131 -7.61 -8.83 -2.00
C CYS A 131 -8.79 -9.79 -1.87
N LYS A 132 -9.61 -9.60 -0.84
CA LYS A 132 -10.79 -10.42 -0.58
C LYS A 132 -11.93 -9.96 -1.47
N LEU A 133 -12.74 -10.88 -1.98
CA LEU A 133 -13.87 -10.48 -2.83
C LEU A 133 -14.94 -9.76 -2.00
N CYS A 134 -15.31 -10.28 -0.83
CA CYS A 134 -16.36 -9.74 0.04
C CYS A 134 -16.00 -9.96 1.53
N GLN A 135 -16.77 -9.39 2.46
CA GLN A 135 -16.70 -9.72 3.89
C GLN A 135 -17.34 -11.10 4.16
N SER A 136 -16.53 -12.16 4.12
CA SER A 136 -17.00 -13.50 4.45
C SER A 136 -17.04 -13.72 5.97
N PRO A 137 -17.88 -14.64 6.50
CA PRO A 137 -17.90 -14.96 7.93
C PRO A 137 -16.53 -15.35 8.49
N GLU A 138 -15.72 -16.07 7.70
CA GLU A 138 -14.35 -16.46 8.09
C GLU A 138 -13.46 -15.23 8.27
N LEU A 139 -13.55 -14.27 7.35
CA LEU A 139 -12.80 -13.02 7.44
C LEU A 139 -13.22 -12.20 8.67
N LEU A 140 -14.51 -12.19 9.00
CA LEU A 140 -15.03 -11.51 10.19
C LEU A 140 -14.51 -12.16 11.48
N LEU A 141 -14.44 -13.49 11.53
CA LEU A 141 -13.84 -14.22 12.66
C LEU A 141 -12.35 -13.91 12.80
N ASP A 142 -11.61 -13.85 11.69
CA ASP A 142 -10.19 -13.47 11.69
C ASP A 142 -9.98 -12.04 12.19
N VAL A 143 -10.84 -11.09 11.79
CA VAL A 143 -10.82 -9.70 12.27
C VAL A 143 -11.18 -9.63 13.76
N GLN A 144 -12.18 -10.39 14.20
CA GLN A 144 -12.57 -10.45 15.61
C GLN A 144 -11.42 -10.94 16.50
N GLU A 145 -10.70 -11.97 16.06
CA GLU A 145 -9.53 -12.49 16.78
C GLU A 145 -8.40 -11.45 16.82
N GLN A 146 -8.15 -10.72 15.73
CA GLN A 146 -7.19 -9.60 15.71
C GLN A 146 -7.57 -8.50 16.72
N ILE A 147 -8.84 -8.10 16.77
CA ILE A 147 -9.34 -7.10 17.73
C ILE A 147 -9.11 -7.58 19.17
N LYS A 148 -9.46 -8.83 19.45
CA LYS A 148 -9.28 -9.44 20.77
C LYS A 148 -7.81 -9.44 21.20
N GLN A 149 -6.91 -9.86 20.30
CA GLN A 149 -5.47 -9.86 20.56
C GLN A 149 -4.94 -8.45 20.85
N HIS A 150 -5.38 -7.46 20.06
CA HIS A 150 -5.00 -6.06 20.26
C HIS A 150 -5.42 -5.54 21.64
N HIS A 151 -6.63 -5.83 22.09
CA HIS A 151 -7.10 -5.43 23.43
C HIS A 151 -6.32 -6.12 24.56
N VAL A 152 -5.99 -7.40 24.41
CA VAL A 152 -5.18 -8.13 25.40
C VAL A 152 -3.78 -7.51 25.50
N GLN A 153 -3.18 -7.15 24.37
CA GLN A 153 -1.87 -6.52 24.33
C GLN A 153 -1.87 -5.16 25.01
N ILE A 154 -2.80 -4.27 24.66
CA ILE A 154 -2.95 -2.95 25.31
C ILE A 154 -3.13 -3.09 26.82
N ARG A 155 -3.98 -4.02 27.27
CA ARG A 155 -4.20 -4.27 28.70
C ARG A 155 -2.92 -4.70 29.42
N THR A 156 -2.08 -5.48 28.77
CA THR A 156 -0.82 -5.95 29.33
C THR A 156 0.20 -4.83 29.41
N GLU A 157 0.31 -4.00 28.37
CA GLU A 157 1.21 -2.84 28.34
C GLU A 157 0.84 -1.81 29.41
N MET A 158 -0.45 -1.47 29.57
CA MET A 158 -0.91 -0.58 30.64
C MET A 158 -0.58 -1.11 32.04
N SER A 159 -0.76 -2.42 32.27
CA SER A 159 -0.43 -3.02 33.58
C SER A 159 1.06 -3.02 33.90
N ILE A 160 1.93 -2.97 32.88
CA ILE A 160 3.38 -2.88 33.05
C ILE A 160 3.78 -1.44 33.41
N GLU A 161 3.22 -0.43 32.74
CA GLU A 161 3.48 0.98 33.06
C GLU A 161 3.04 1.34 34.49
N GLU A 162 1.87 0.84 34.92
CA GLU A 162 1.39 1.00 36.31
C GLU A 162 2.33 0.42 37.36
N ILE A 163 3.08 -0.64 37.03
CA ILE A 163 4.09 -1.23 37.93
C ILE A 163 5.33 -0.33 37.99
N TYR A 164 5.75 0.26 36.88
CA TYR A 164 6.92 1.14 36.82
C TYR A 164 6.69 2.49 37.51
N ASP A 165 5.46 2.98 37.61
CA ASP A 165 5.13 4.21 38.34
C ASP A 165 5.15 4.03 39.88
N ILE A 166 5.26 2.79 40.38
CA ILE A 166 5.26 2.46 41.82
C ILE A 166 6.69 2.21 42.38
N ILE A 167 7.71 2.10 41.52
CA ILE A 167 9.10 1.78 41.89
C ILE A 167 9.99 3.03 41.77
#